data_AF-A0A2N0R394-F1
#
_entry.id   AF-A0A2N0R394-F1
#
_cell.length_a   1.000
_cell.length_b   1.000
_cell.length_c   1.000
_cell.angle_alpha   90.00
_cell.angle_beta   90.00
_cell.angle_gamma   90.00
#
_symmetry.space_group_name_H-M   'P 1'
#
loop_
_entity.id
_entity.type
_entity.pdbx_description
1 polymer ?
#
loop_
_entity_poly.entity_id
_entity_poly.type
_entity_poly.pdbx_seq_one_letter_code
_entity_poly.pdbx_strand_id
1 'polypeptide(L)'
;MFKLEGNCSLSVDNILLSLEFQKHSLVHVEFIDTDFSNVNLKRFNDLYNLEYLKFMTCEVILLNQCEGLNFSSSKLKELLFIHNYWDVNVMPLMIKYLGASLQRLLIENPTISLIENISMYCPNLIFLKISIHSHIDLSVIQLFKNLRTRILSIIISKNIDKFFINLANNIPINIREISICSHHTDKFKEFLENCHNSFEMINLNQIIKLKLLKNFLNYIEKSNNSLKVLGMKLDKELNDEELKLLNRIKAKGVEIVEFIKEFHCKSSTDDK
;
A
#
# COMPACT_ATOMS: atom_id res chain seq x y z
N MET A 1 12.31 -12.38 15.55
CA MET A 1 10.98 -11.77 15.29
C MET A 1 10.30 -11.59 16.63
N PHE A 2 9.67 -10.45 16.87
CA PHE A 2 8.85 -10.19 18.05
C PHE A 2 7.44 -9.80 17.61
N LYS A 3 6.44 -10.37 18.28
CA LYS A 3 5.02 -10.07 18.07
C LYS A 3 4.37 -9.91 19.43
N LEU A 4 3.73 -8.76 19.66
CA LEU A 4 2.85 -8.54 20.80
C LEU A 4 1.40 -8.52 20.31
N GLU A 5 0.53 -9.27 20.96
CA GLU A 5 -0.87 -9.41 20.59
C GLU A 5 -1.75 -9.32 21.84
N GLY A 6 -2.71 -8.39 21.82
CA GLY A 6 -3.69 -8.13 22.87
C GLY A 6 -3.16 -7.29 24.05
N ASN A 7 -4.09 -6.94 24.94
CA ASN A 7 -3.80 -6.28 26.21
C ASN A 7 -3.07 -7.23 27.15
N CYS A 8 -1.74 -7.16 27.13
CA CYS A 8 -0.90 -7.87 28.07
C CYS A 8 -1.14 -7.34 29.49
N SER A 9 -1.11 -8.21 30.51
CA SER A 9 -1.13 -7.76 31.92
C SER A 9 0.13 -6.96 32.30
N LEU A 10 1.16 -7.01 31.45
CA LEU A 10 2.39 -6.24 31.55
C LEU A 10 2.24 -4.92 30.78
N SER A 11 2.75 -3.83 31.38
CA SER A 11 2.84 -2.54 30.69
C SER A 11 3.62 -2.69 29.38
N VAL A 12 3.06 -2.18 28.28
CA VAL A 12 3.71 -2.13 26.95
C VAL A 12 5.05 -1.40 27.04
N ASP A 13 5.16 -0.39 27.91
CA ASP A 13 6.42 0.31 28.15
C ASP A 13 7.51 -0.64 28.68
N ASN A 14 7.18 -1.53 29.64
CA ASN A 14 8.12 -2.53 30.17
C ASN A 14 8.54 -3.55 29.10
N ILE A 15 7.62 -3.90 28.19
CA ILE A 15 7.92 -4.78 27.06
C ILE A 15 8.92 -4.09 26.13
N LEU A 16 8.69 -2.83 25.75
CA LEU A 16 9.64 -2.06 24.93
C LEU A 16 11.01 -1.95 25.59
N LEU A 17 11.04 -1.74 26.91
CA LEU A 17 12.26 -1.70 27.72
C LEU A 17 13.05 -3.02 27.61
N SER A 18 12.33 -4.13 27.57
CA SER A 18 12.94 -5.45 27.42
C SER A 18 13.48 -5.70 26.00
N LEU A 19 12.89 -5.06 24.97
CA LEU A 19 13.38 -5.15 23.59
C LEU A 19 14.74 -4.49 23.40
N GLU A 20 15.11 -3.52 24.24
CA GLU A 20 16.43 -2.88 24.19
C GLU A 20 17.57 -3.89 24.42
N PHE A 21 17.35 -4.94 25.21
CA PHE A 21 18.33 -6.02 25.38
C PHE A 21 18.56 -6.83 24.10
N GLN A 22 17.64 -6.76 23.15
CA GLN A 22 17.71 -7.42 21.84
C GLN A 22 17.99 -6.44 20.70
N LYS A 23 18.40 -5.20 20.99
CA LYS A 23 18.54 -4.13 20.00
C LYS A 23 19.41 -4.44 18.78
N HIS A 24 20.39 -5.33 18.93
CA HIS A 24 21.28 -5.76 17.83
C HIS A 24 20.75 -6.97 17.06
N SER A 25 19.78 -7.72 17.58
CA SER A 25 19.23 -8.92 16.94
C SER A 25 17.80 -8.73 16.44
N LEU A 26 17.10 -7.71 16.91
CA LEU A 26 15.69 -7.51 16.60
C LEU A 26 15.50 -6.85 15.23
N VAL A 27 15.00 -7.63 14.27
CA VAL A 27 14.80 -7.21 12.87
C VAL A 27 13.34 -6.94 12.54
N HIS A 28 12.41 -7.57 13.25
CA HIS A 28 10.98 -7.56 12.94
C HIS A 28 10.18 -7.42 14.23
N VAL A 29 9.30 -6.40 14.27
CA VAL A 29 8.38 -6.13 15.37
C VAL A 29 6.95 -5.94 14.87
N GLU A 30 6.01 -6.67 15.46
CA GLU A 30 4.57 -6.47 15.26
C GLU A 30 3.86 -6.15 16.59
N PHE A 31 2.95 -5.19 16.55
CA PHE A 31 1.98 -4.91 17.60
C PHE A 31 0.57 -5.11 17.05
N ILE A 32 -0.24 -5.90 17.75
CA ILE A 32 -1.62 -6.21 17.39
C ILE A 32 -2.51 -5.99 18.61
N ASP A 33 -3.64 -5.30 18.46
CA ASP A 33 -4.61 -5.05 19.54
C ASP A 33 -3.93 -4.51 20.81
N THR A 34 -3.01 -3.56 20.64
CA THR A 34 -2.15 -3.04 21.72
C THR A 34 -2.49 -1.58 22.03
N ASP A 35 -2.73 -1.29 23.31
CA ASP A 35 -2.87 0.08 23.81
C ASP A 35 -1.48 0.71 24.09
N PHE A 36 -1.19 1.84 23.45
CA PHE A 36 0.04 2.60 23.64
C PHE A 36 -0.09 3.78 24.63
N SER A 37 -1.15 3.78 25.44
CA SER A 37 -1.33 4.75 26.51
C SER A 37 -0.12 4.77 27.45
N ASN A 38 0.45 5.96 27.65
CA ASN A 38 1.62 6.21 28.51
C ASN A 38 2.91 5.47 28.09
N VAL A 39 3.04 5.05 26.84
CA VAL A 39 4.26 4.41 26.31
C VAL A 39 5.27 5.45 25.80
N ASN A 40 6.57 5.24 26.05
CA ASN A 40 7.63 6.05 25.45
C ASN A 40 8.17 5.42 24.15
N LEU A 41 7.66 5.86 22.99
CA LEU A 41 8.07 5.32 21.69
C LEU A 41 9.55 5.62 21.34
N LYS A 42 10.21 6.58 22.01
CA LYS A 42 11.62 6.90 21.75
C LYS A 42 12.56 5.71 21.93
N ARG A 43 12.14 4.69 22.69
CA ARG A 43 12.88 3.44 22.88
C ARG A 43 13.09 2.66 21.58
N PHE A 44 12.25 2.87 20.57
CA PHE A 44 12.50 2.27 19.26
C PHE A 44 13.77 2.81 18.58
N ASN A 45 14.24 4.01 18.95
CA ASN A 45 15.46 4.59 18.38
C ASN A 45 16.70 3.73 18.63
N ASP A 46 16.67 2.89 19.67
CA ASP A 46 17.79 2.02 20.01
C ASP A 46 17.79 0.71 19.21
N LEU A 47 16.72 0.36 18.50
CA LEU A 47 16.60 -0.87 17.72
C LEU A 47 17.29 -0.75 16.34
N TYR A 48 18.62 -0.69 16.34
CA TYR A 48 19.43 -0.36 15.15
C TYR A 48 19.24 -1.30 13.94
N ASN A 49 18.90 -2.58 14.19
CA ASN A 49 18.70 -3.56 13.13
C ASN A 49 17.23 -3.80 12.76
N LEU A 50 16.30 -2.98 13.28
CA LEU A 50 14.90 -3.09 12.93
C LEU A 50 14.69 -2.78 11.44
N GLU A 51 14.13 -3.73 10.70
CA GLU A 51 13.82 -3.60 9.27
C GLU A 51 12.31 -3.58 8.99
N TYR A 52 11.50 -4.16 9.88
CA TYR A 52 10.05 -4.27 9.73
C TYR A 52 9.34 -3.86 11.02
N LEU A 53 8.36 -2.97 10.88
CA LEU A 53 7.49 -2.54 11.97
C LEU A 53 6.01 -2.54 11.53
N LYS A 54 5.15 -3.15 12.33
CA LYS A 54 3.72 -3.20 12.08
C LYS A 54 2.94 -2.79 13.32
N PHE A 55 1.93 -1.96 13.10
CA PHE A 55 0.87 -1.64 14.06
C PHE A 55 -0.46 -2.03 13.45
N MET A 56 -1.16 -2.94 14.12
CA MET A 56 -2.48 -3.41 13.74
C MET A 56 -3.43 -3.22 14.91
N THR A 57 -4.57 -2.56 14.67
CA THR A 57 -5.62 -2.36 15.68
C THR A 57 -5.09 -1.78 17.01
N CYS A 58 -4.01 -1.00 16.95
CA CYS A 58 -3.42 -0.37 18.12
C CYS A 58 -4.18 0.92 18.45
N GLU A 59 -4.21 1.25 19.74
CA GLU A 59 -4.94 2.41 20.27
C GLU A 59 -3.99 3.39 20.98
N VAL A 60 -4.44 4.63 21.13
CA VAL A 60 -3.89 5.64 22.05
C VAL A 60 -2.39 5.96 21.86
N ILE A 61 -1.93 6.09 20.61
CA ILE A 61 -0.69 6.84 20.34
C ILE A 61 -1.01 8.34 20.26
N LEU A 62 -0.33 9.13 21.08
CA LEU A 62 -0.41 10.58 21.15
C LEU A 62 0.75 11.22 20.39
N LEU A 63 0.54 12.44 19.88
CA LEU A 63 1.55 13.17 19.09
C LEU A 63 2.87 13.36 19.83
N ASN A 64 2.82 13.73 21.11
CA ASN A 64 3.99 13.95 21.95
C ASN A 64 4.83 12.67 22.15
N GLN A 65 4.23 11.48 22.02
CA GLN A 65 4.96 10.22 22.10
C GLN A 65 5.77 9.96 20.82
N CYS A 66 5.35 10.50 19.68
CA CYS A 66 6.07 10.41 18.41
C CYS A 66 7.18 11.48 18.25
N GLU A 67 7.13 12.56 19.03
CA GLU A 67 8.14 13.62 18.96
C GLU A 67 9.52 13.11 19.35
N GLY A 68 10.52 13.34 18.49
CA GLY A 68 11.90 12.93 18.74
C GLY A 68 12.17 11.45 18.47
N LEU A 69 11.27 10.74 17.77
CA LEU A 69 11.66 9.52 17.05
C LEU A 69 12.78 9.89 16.08
N ASN A 70 13.92 9.24 16.20
CA ASN A 70 15.10 9.49 15.38
C ASN A 70 15.67 8.14 14.93
N PHE A 71 15.11 7.65 13.83
CA PHE A 71 15.53 6.40 13.21
C PHE A 71 16.66 6.61 12.20
N SER A 72 17.43 7.70 12.32
CA SER A 72 18.55 8.00 11.41
C SER A 72 19.64 6.92 11.39
N SER A 73 19.67 6.03 12.39
CA SER A 73 20.52 4.83 12.46
C SER A 73 19.81 3.53 12.08
N SER A 74 18.49 3.53 11.90
CA SER A 74 17.71 2.31 11.66
C SER A 74 17.77 1.87 10.20
N LYS A 75 17.64 0.57 9.99
CA LYS A 75 17.45 -0.05 8.68
C LYS A 75 15.97 -0.26 8.36
N LEU A 76 15.06 0.55 8.92
CA LEU A 76 13.62 0.32 8.76
C LEU A 76 13.24 0.44 7.29
N LYS A 77 12.88 -0.69 6.67
CA LYS A 77 12.53 -0.80 5.26
C LYS A 77 11.02 -0.88 5.07
N GLU A 78 10.30 -1.46 6.01
CA GLU A 78 8.87 -1.74 5.88
C GLU A 78 8.08 -1.30 7.11
N LEU A 79 7.02 -0.52 6.85
CA LEU A 79 6.13 0.01 7.88
C LEU A 79 4.66 -0.20 7.50
N LEU A 80 3.90 -0.80 8.39
CA LEU A 80 2.47 -1.08 8.17
C LEU A 80 1.62 -0.46 9.28
N PHE A 81 0.62 0.32 8.86
CA PHE A 81 -0.44 0.82 9.72
C PHE A 81 -1.78 0.23 9.28
N ILE A 82 -2.40 -0.59 10.13
CA ILE A 82 -3.62 -1.34 9.81
C ILE A 82 -4.65 -1.09 10.91
N HIS A 83 -5.82 -0.54 10.57
CA HIS A 83 -6.96 -0.38 11.48
C HIS A 83 -6.63 0.27 12.84
N ASN A 84 -5.63 1.16 12.89
CA ASN A 84 -5.24 1.82 14.14
C ASN A 84 -6.20 2.95 14.51
N TYR A 85 -6.45 3.13 15.80
CA TYR A 85 -7.37 4.14 16.35
C TYR A 85 -6.57 5.28 16.98
N TRP A 86 -5.92 6.07 16.12
CA TRP A 86 -5.06 7.19 16.53
C TRP A 86 -5.62 8.53 16.05
N ASP A 87 -5.11 9.62 16.63
CA ASP A 87 -5.35 10.96 16.09
C ASP A 87 -4.82 11.06 14.65
N VAL A 88 -5.53 11.81 13.81
CA VAL A 88 -5.27 11.95 12.37
C VAL A 88 -3.86 12.48 12.07
N ASN A 89 -3.24 13.19 13.01
CA ASN A 89 -1.92 13.78 12.84
C ASN A 89 -0.77 12.83 13.25
N VAL A 90 -1.07 11.71 13.90
CA VAL A 90 -0.05 10.75 14.40
C VAL A 90 0.67 10.08 13.24
N MET A 91 -0.07 9.50 12.29
CA MET A 91 0.55 8.83 11.14
C MET A 91 1.44 9.77 10.30
N PRO A 92 1.00 10.98 9.91
CA PRO A 92 1.89 11.96 9.25
C PRO A 92 3.17 12.24 10.04
N LEU A 93 3.06 12.41 11.37
CA LEU A 93 4.21 12.69 12.22
C LEU A 93 5.17 11.49 12.30
N MET A 94 4.66 10.26 12.38
CA MET A 94 5.49 9.05 12.31
C MET A 94 6.20 8.95 10.96
N ILE A 95 5.50 9.23 9.85
CA ILE A 95 6.12 9.24 8.51
C ILE A 95 7.25 10.26 8.42
N LYS A 96 7.09 11.45 9.01
CA LYS A 96 8.16 12.45 9.06
C LYS A 96 9.45 11.92 9.69
N TYR A 97 9.34 11.13 10.75
CA TYR A 97 10.51 10.61 11.47
C TYR A 97 11.04 9.28 10.95
N LEU A 98 10.16 8.43 10.39
CA LEU A 98 10.49 7.06 9.97
C LEU A 98 10.73 6.95 8.45
N GLY A 99 10.26 7.93 7.66
CA GLY A 99 10.11 7.80 6.21
C GLY A 99 11.42 7.65 5.42
N ALA A 100 12.52 8.21 5.92
CA ALA A 100 13.75 8.38 5.14
C ALA A 100 14.32 7.05 4.61
N SER A 101 14.24 5.98 5.40
CA SER A 101 14.74 4.65 5.05
C SER A 101 13.69 3.72 4.43
N LEU A 102 12.40 4.10 4.46
CA LEU A 102 11.31 3.22 4.04
C LEU A 102 11.38 2.92 2.55
N GLN A 103 11.25 1.64 2.24
CA GLN A 103 11.09 1.11 0.89
C GLN A 103 9.65 0.64 0.66
N ARG A 104 8.94 0.23 1.71
CA ARG A 104 7.57 -0.30 1.63
C ARG A 104 6.71 0.31 2.73
N LEU A 105 5.56 0.83 2.35
CA LEU A 105 4.61 1.47 3.27
C LEU A 105 3.18 1.00 3.00
N LEU A 106 2.46 0.67 4.05
CA LEU A 106 1.00 0.44 4.02
C LEU A 106 0.31 1.46 4.92
N ILE A 107 -0.67 2.16 4.35
CA ILE A 107 -1.54 3.09 5.05
C ILE A 107 -3.01 2.81 4.76
N GLU A 108 -3.89 3.30 5.63
CA GLU A 108 -5.34 3.26 5.44
C GLU A 108 -5.93 4.66 5.53
N ASN A 109 -7.01 4.90 4.77
CA ASN A 109 -7.81 6.13 4.76
C ASN A 109 -6.94 7.41 4.74
N PRO A 110 -6.14 7.63 3.68
CA PRO A 110 -5.15 8.69 3.66
C PRO A 110 -5.79 10.09 3.74
N THR A 111 -5.08 10.99 4.40
CA THR A 111 -5.40 12.42 4.44
C THR A 111 -4.43 13.22 3.59
N ILE A 112 -4.75 14.50 3.34
CA ILE A 112 -3.87 15.45 2.65
C ILE A 112 -2.48 15.47 3.30
N SER A 113 -2.45 15.73 4.62
CA SER A 113 -1.21 15.80 5.39
C SER A 113 -0.38 14.50 5.29
N LEU A 114 -1.04 13.33 5.32
CA LEU A 114 -0.33 12.06 5.20
C LEU A 114 0.35 11.89 3.84
N ILE A 115 -0.34 12.20 2.73
CA ILE A 115 0.23 12.09 1.38
C ILE A 115 1.35 13.11 1.15
N GLU A 116 1.20 14.33 1.68
CA GLU A 116 2.27 15.35 1.64
C GLU A 116 3.51 14.88 2.39
N ASN A 117 3.34 14.34 3.61
CA ASN A 117 4.46 13.82 4.40
C ASN A 117 5.13 12.62 3.71
N ILE A 118 4.38 11.70 3.10
CA ILE A 118 4.96 10.59 2.32
C ILE A 118 5.79 11.13 1.16
N SER A 119 5.26 12.11 0.42
CA SER A 119 5.95 12.70 -0.73
C SER A 119 7.22 13.45 -0.34
N MET A 120 7.24 14.04 0.86
CA MET A 120 8.36 14.82 1.38
C MET A 120 9.43 13.97 2.07
N TYR A 121 9.01 13.01 2.90
CA TYR A 121 9.90 12.32 3.85
C TYR A 121 10.23 10.87 3.47
N CYS A 122 9.61 10.30 2.43
CA CYS A 122 9.90 8.94 1.95
C CYS A 122 10.59 8.93 0.57
N PRO A 123 11.82 9.48 0.43
CA PRO A 123 12.48 9.60 -0.87
C PRO A 123 12.84 8.24 -1.51
N ASN A 124 13.01 7.19 -0.69
CA ASN A 124 13.42 5.86 -1.11
C ASN A 124 12.26 4.87 -1.23
N LEU A 125 11.02 5.34 -1.17
CA LEU A 125 9.84 4.48 -1.19
C LEU A 125 9.69 3.82 -2.56
N ILE A 126 9.68 2.49 -2.59
CA ILE A 126 9.53 1.67 -3.80
C ILE A 126 8.08 1.21 -3.96
N PHE A 127 7.44 0.86 -2.84
CA PHE A 127 6.11 0.28 -2.78
C PHE A 127 5.22 1.04 -1.79
N LEU A 128 4.10 1.55 -2.29
CA LEU A 128 3.06 2.16 -1.47
C LEU A 128 1.75 1.40 -1.62
N LYS A 129 1.19 0.94 -0.52
CA LYS A 129 -0.15 0.38 -0.46
C LYS A 129 -1.08 1.32 0.31
N ILE A 130 -2.24 1.60 -0.29
CA ILE A 130 -3.27 2.46 0.26
C ILE A 130 -4.58 1.67 0.32
N SER A 131 -5.12 1.48 1.52
CA SER A 131 -6.47 0.95 1.69
C SER A 131 -7.46 2.09 1.97
N ILE A 132 -8.59 2.09 1.27
CA ILE A 132 -9.65 3.10 1.40
C ILE A 132 -10.92 2.36 1.81
N HIS A 133 -11.28 2.44 3.09
CA HIS A 133 -12.43 1.77 3.68
C HIS A 133 -13.66 2.68 3.79
N SER A 134 -13.42 3.98 3.94
CA SER A 134 -14.45 5.03 3.99
C SER A 134 -14.41 5.92 2.75
N HIS A 135 -15.25 6.95 2.73
CA HIS A 135 -15.17 8.00 1.71
C HIS A 135 -13.79 8.68 1.78
N ILE A 136 -13.18 8.96 0.62
CA ILE A 136 -11.94 9.74 0.49
C ILE A 136 -12.27 11.05 -0.21
N ASP A 137 -11.72 12.16 0.27
CA ASP A 137 -11.77 13.41 -0.46
C ASP A 137 -10.92 13.30 -1.74
N LEU A 138 -11.50 13.67 -2.89
CA LEU A 138 -10.81 13.67 -4.18
C LEU A 138 -9.57 14.59 -4.17
N SER A 139 -9.54 15.61 -3.30
CA SER A 139 -8.36 16.46 -3.09
C SER A 139 -7.13 15.65 -2.63
N VAL A 140 -7.32 14.56 -1.87
CA VAL A 140 -6.23 13.65 -1.47
C VAL A 140 -5.67 12.92 -2.68
N ILE A 141 -6.52 12.49 -3.62
CA ILE A 141 -6.10 11.78 -4.84
C ILE A 141 -5.29 12.72 -5.75
N GLN A 142 -5.62 14.01 -5.80
CA GLN A 142 -4.87 14.99 -6.60
C GLN A 142 -3.41 15.13 -6.17
N LEU A 143 -3.11 14.82 -4.91
CA LEU A 143 -1.74 14.85 -4.38
C LEU A 143 -0.92 13.62 -4.77
N PHE A 144 -1.55 12.57 -5.32
CA PHE A 144 -0.82 11.37 -5.74
C PHE A 144 0.23 11.67 -6.80
N LYS A 145 0.04 12.73 -7.60
CA LYS A 145 1.00 13.20 -8.61
C LYS A 145 2.37 13.57 -8.04
N ASN A 146 2.47 13.76 -6.72
CA ASN A 146 3.71 14.07 -6.02
C ASN A 146 4.43 12.82 -5.49
N LEU A 147 3.81 11.64 -5.56
CA LEU A 147 4.38 10.40 -5.06
C LEU A 147 5.58 9.96 -5.91
N ARG A 148 6.65 9.52 -5.24
CA ARG A 148 7.89 9.06 -5.88
C ARG A 148 8.02 7.54 -5.99
N THR A 149 6.99 6.80 -5.56
CA THR A 149 6.95 5.33 -5.58
C THR A 149 6.97 4.75 -6.98
N ARG A 150 7.53 3.54 -7.13
CA ARG A 150 7.49 2.77 -8.38
C ARG A 150 6.23 1.91 -8.47
N ILE A 151 5.79 1.38 -7.34
CA ILE A 151 4.67 0.45 -7.24
C ILE A 151 3.58 1.09 -6.38
N LEU A 152 2.35 1.09 -6.89
CA LEU A 152 1.18 1.58 -6.17
C LEU A 152 0.10 0.50 -6.10
N SER A 153 -0.30 0.15 -4.89
CA SER A 153 -1.38 -0.79 -4.62
C SER A 153 -2.53 -0.06 -3.93
N ILE A 154 -3.74 -0.17 -4.48
CA ILE A 154 -4.93 0.50 -3.96
C ILE A 154 -6.00 -0.54 -3.68
N ILE A 155 -6.53 -0.52 -2.45
CA ILE A 155 -7.73 -1.28 -2.07
C ILE A 155 -8.85 -0.30 -1.80
N ILE A 156 -10.02 -0.53 -2.38
CA ILE A 156 -11.19 0.35 -2.21
C ILE A 156 -12.38 -0.51 -1.84
N SER A 157 -12.94 -0.25 -0.66
CA SER A 157 -14.07 -1.01 -0.12
C SER A 157 -15.43 -0.41 -0.51
N LYS A 158 -15.49 0.89 -0.81
CA LYS A 158 -16.73 1.62 -1.12
C LYS A 158 -16.65 2.31 -2.48
N ASN A 159 -17.78 2.42 -3.16
CA ASN A 159 -17.87 3.16 -4.41
C ASN A 159 -17.68 4.65 -4.13
N ILE A 160 -16.76 5.28 -4.84
CA ILE A 160 -16.50 6.71 -4.75
C ILE A 160 -16.65 7.27 -6.15
N ASP A 161 -17.59 8.19 -6.32
CA ASP A 161 -17.86 8.78 -7.62
C ASP A 161 -16.64 9.52 -8.14
N LYS A 162 -16.38 9.36 -9.44
CA LYS A 162 -15.22 9.93 -10.14
C LYS A 162 -13.85 9.51 -9.58
N PHE A 163 -13.78 8.54 -8.67
CA PHE A 163 -12.50 8.09 -8.09
C PHE A 163 -11.53 7.62 -9.19
N PHE A 164 -11.96 6.74 -10.08
CA PHE A 164 -11.11 6.14 -11.10
C PHE A 164 -10.59 7.16 -12.12
N ILE A 165 -11.42 8.13 -12.52
CA ILE A 165 -10.99 9.24 -13.38
C ILE A 165 -9.97 10.12 -12.66
N ASN A 166 -10.24 10.49 -11.40
CA ASN A 166 -9.29 11.30 -10.62
C ASN A 166 -7.97 10.56 -10.40
N LEU A 167 -8.02 9.25 -10.12
CA LEU A 167 -6.83 8.43 -9.98
C LEU A 167 -6.05 8.41 -11.30
N ALA A 168 -6.70 8.11 -12.43
CA ALA A 168 -6.05 8.06 -13.74
C ALA A 168 -5.34 9.38 -14.12
N ASN A 169 -5.93 10.51 -13.75
CA ASN A 169 -5.38 11.84 -14.05
C ASN A 169 -4.25 12.28 -13.10
N ASN A 170 -4.10 11.64 -11.94
CA ASN A 170 -3.16 12.07 -10.90
C ASN A 170 -2.14 11.00 -10.50
N ILE A 171 -2.03 9.89 -11.24
CA ILE A 171 -0.91 8.96 -11.05
C ILE A 171 0.34 9.55 -11.70
N PRO A 172 1.46 9.64 -10.97
CA PRO A 172 2.70 10.16 -11.53
C PRO A 172 3.39 9.13 -12.44
N ILE A 173 4.12 9.63 -13.43
CA ILE A 173 4.70 8.84 -14.54
C ILE A 173 5.76 7.80 -14.12
N ASN A 174 6.32 7.94 -12.92
CA ASN A 174 7.30 7.04 -12.33
C ASN A 174 6.69 5.74 -11.82
N ILE A 175 5.37 5.69 -11.59
CA ILE A 175 4.69 4.45 -11.23
C ILE A 175 4.67 3.54 -12.46
N ARG A 176 5.34 2.40 -12.32
CA ARG A 176 5.47 1.37 -13.37
C ARG A 176 4.50 0.22 -13.15
N GLU A 177 4.11 -0.04 -11.91
CA GLU A 177 3.30 -1.18 -11.55
C GLU A 177 2.13 -0.70 -10.71
N ILE A 178 0.92 -1.03 -11.13
CA ILE A 178 -0.29 -0.66 -10.42
C ILE A 178 -1.15 -1.88 -10.12
N SER A 179 -1.58 -1.96 -8.87
CA SER A 179 -2.50 -2.99 -8.40
C SER A 179 -3.75 -2.33 -7.84
N ILE A 180 -4.93 -2.70 -8.33
CA ILE A 180 -6.20 -2.13 -7.85
C ILE A 180 -7.18 -3.23 -7.50
N CYS A 181 -7.57 -3.26 -6.23
CA CYS A 181 -8.61 -4.12 -5.70
C CYS A 181 -9.85 -3.29 -5.40
N SER A 182 -10.93 -3.54 -6.13
CA SER A 182 -12.23 -2.88 -5.92
C SER A 182 -13.36 -3.84 -6.23
N HIS A 183 -14.46 -3.74 -5.49
CA HIS A 183 -15.69 -4.49 -5.77
C HIS A 183 -16.48 -3.90 -6.96
N HIS A 184 -16.10 -2.73 -7.47
CA HIS A 184 -16.85 -2.00 -8.51
C HIS A 184 -16.25 -2.19 -9.90
N THR A 185 -16.65 -3.29 -10.56
CA THR A 185 -16.02 -3.80 -11.78
C THR A 185 -16.10 -2.86 -12.99
N ASP A 186 -17.13 -2.02 -13.05
CA ASP A 186 -17.49 -1.34 -14.30
C ASP A 186 -16.76 -0.01 -14.51
N LYS A 187 -16.15 0.54 -13.44
CA LYS A 187 -15.45 1.83 -13.48
C LYS A 187 -13.96 1.73 -13.87
N PHE A 188 -13.41 0.52 -14.00
CA PHE A 188 -12.04 0.33 -14.51
C PHE A 188 -11.85 0.79 -15.95
N LYS A 189 -12.93 0.82 -16.74
CA LYS A 189 -12.91 1.41 -18.08
C LYS A 189 -12.43 2.87 -18.02
N GLU A 190 -13.02 3.66 -17.12
CA GLU A 190 -12.70 5.07 -16.96
C GLU A 190 -11.21 5.25 -16.60
N PHE A 191 -10.69 4.37 -15.75
CA PHE A 191 -9.27 4.38 -15.40
C PHE A 191 -8.38 4.15 -16.63
N LEU A 192 -8.59 3.06 -17.38
CA LEU A 192 -7.75 2.67 -18.50
C LEU A 192 -7.80 3.67 -19.66
N GLU A 193 -8.97 4.26 -19.94
CA GLU A 193 -9.12 5.24 -21.03
C GLU A 193 -8.40 6.55 -20.74
N ASN A 194 -8.43 7.00 -19.47
CA ASN A 194 -7.89 8.30 -19.07
C ASN A 194 -6.44 8.23 -18.61
N CYS A 195 -5.92 7.08 -18.18
CA CYS A 195 -4.54 7.02 -17.70
C CYS A 195 -3.55 7.29 -18.85
N HIS A 196 -2.50 8.04 -18.52
CA HIS A 196 -1.41 8.41 -19.45
C HIS A 196 -0.12 7.64 -19.15
N ASN A 197 -0.10 6.90 -18.03
CA ASN A 197 1.02 6.07 -17.63
C ASN A 197 1.22 4.89 -18.58
N SER A 198 2.48 4.61 -18.88
CA SER A 198 2.94 3.41 -19.57
C SER A 198 3.36 2.38 -18.52
N PHE A 199 2.38 1.65 -17.97
CA PHE A 199 2.58 0.66 -16.93
C PHE A 199 3.24 -0.58 -17.50
N GLU A 200 4.21 -1.14 -16.78
CA GLU A 200 4.77 -2.46 -17.05
C GLU A 200 3.86 -3.56 -16.51
N MET A 201 3.15 -3.29 -15.42
CA MET A 201 2.19 -4.21 -14.82
C MET A 201 0.89 -3.51 -14.43
N ILE A 202 -0.22 -4.14 -14.78
CA ILE A 202 -1.55 -3.81 -14.25
C ILE A 202 -2.12 -5.07 -13.61
N ASN A 203 -2.42 -5.03 -12.32
CA ASN A 203 -3.04 -6.12 -11.58
C ASN A 203 -4.41 -5.68 -11.05
N LEU A 204 -5.49 -6.21 -11.61
CA LEU A 204 -6.86 -5.86 -11.22
C LEU A 204 -7.56 -7.03 -10.58
N ASN A 205 -8.22 -6.79 -9.44
CA ASN A 205 -9.04 -7.82 -8.77
C ASN A 205 -10.39 -8.00 -9.49
N GLN A 206 -10.35 -8.39 -10.77
CA GLN A 206 -11.48 -8.30 -11.70
C GLN A 206 -11.60 -9.55 -12.55
N ILE A 207 -12.81 -10.10 -12.61
CA ILE A 207 -13.13 -11.25 -13.47
C ILE A 207 -13.03 -10.81 -14.93
N ILE A 208 -12.44 -11.66 -15.77
CA ILE A 208 -12.37 -11.43 -17.21
C ILE A 208 -13.79 -11.27 -17.79
N LYS A 209 -13.98 -10.14 -18.47
CA LYS A 209 -15.18 -9.84 -19.26
C LYS A 209 -14.76 -9.25 -20.60
N LEU A 210 -15.51 -9.56 -21.65
CA LEU A 210 -15.29 -9.06 -23.02
C LEU A 210 -14.97 -7.55 -23.09
N LYS A 211 -15.78 -6.71 -22.43
CA LYS A 211 -15.61 -5.24 -22.42
C LYS A 211 -14.28 -4.82 -21.80
N LEU A 212 -13.85 -5.48 -20.73
CA LEU A 212 -12.60 -5.18 -20.04
C LEU A 212 -11.39 -5.56 -20.91
N LEU A 213 -11.43 -6.72 -21.57
CA LEU A 213 -10.39 -7.13 -22.52
C LEU A 213 -10.23 -6.15 -23.68
N LYS A 214 -11.34 -5.62 -24.23
CA LYS A 214 -11.30 -4.57 -25.27
C LYS A 214 -10.61 -3.31 -24.76
N ASN A 215 -10.91 -2.88 -23.54
CA ASN A 215 -10.26 -1.72 -22.94
C ASN A 215 -8.75 -1.93 -22.76
N PHE A 216 -8.34 -3.13 -22.32
CA PHE A 216 -6.93 -3.46 -22.20
C PHE A 216 -6.20 -3.45 -23.53
N LEU A 217 -6.81 -4.01 -24.58
CA LEU A 217 -6.22 -3.99 -25.91
C LEU A 217 -5.99 -2.55 -26.41
N ASN A 218 -7.00 -1.67 -26.24
CA ASN A 218 -6.87 -0.25 -26.56
C ASN A 218 -5.78 0.45 -25.71
N TYR A 219 -5.70 0.12 -24.42
CA TYR A 219 -4.67 0.65 -23.53
C TYR A 219 -3.26 0.25 -23.99
N ILE A 220 -3.06 -1.03 -24.32
CA ILE A 220 -1.77 -1.56 -24.81
C ILE A 220 -1.31 -0.81 -26.07
N GLU A 221 -2.22 -0.55 -27.00
CA GLU A 221 -1.94 0.20 -28.22
C GLU A 221 -1.60 1.67 -27.93
N LYS A 222 -2.38 2.35 -27.07
CA LYS A 222 -2.12 3.74 -26.65
C LYS A 222 -0.81 3.91 -25.87
N SER A 223 -0.40 2.89 -25.12
CA SER A 223 0.78 2.90 -24.24
C SER A 223 2.04 2.32 -24.89
N ASN A 224 2.08 2.28 -26.22
CA ASN A 224 3.22 1.77 -27.01
C ASN A 224 3.67 0.36 -26.61
N ASN A 225 2.73 -0.52 -26.26
CA ASN A 225 2.98 -1.89 -25.80
C ASN A 225 3.92 -1.99 -24.59
N SER A 226 3.85 -1.01 -23.68
CA SER A 226 4.64 -1.01 -22.44
C SER A 226 4.21 -2.07 -21.42
N LEU A 227 2.95 -2.50 -21.48
CA LEU A 227 2.40 -3.52 -20.59
C LEU A 227 3.04 -4.88 -20.84
N LYS A 228 3.62 -5.47 -19.78
CA LYS A 228 4.24 -6.81 -19.81
C LYS A 228 3.41 -7.83 -19.06
N VAL A 229 2.78 -7.43 -17.94
CA VAL A 229 2.01 -8.33 -17.08
C VAL A 229 0.61 -7.76 -16.85
N LEU A 230 -0.40 -8.58 -17.10
CA LEU A 230 -1.79 -8.30 -16.80
C LEU A 230 -2.32 -9.35 -15.81
N GLY A 231 -2.48 -8.93 -14.55
CA GLY A 231 -3.08 -9.73 -13.50
C GLY A 231 -4.60 -9.52 -13.42
N MET A 232 -5.36 -10.61 -13.42
CA MET A 232 -6.83 -10.62 -13.40
C MET A 232 -7.36 -11.84 -12.65
N LYS A 233 -8.62 -11.82 -12.21
CA LYS A 233 -9.28 -13.03 -11.69
C LYS A 233 -9.63 -13.97 -12.83
N LEU A 234 -9.11 -15.20 -12.81
CA LEU A 234 -9.37 -16.24 -13.80
C LEU A 234 -10.47 -17.23 -13.33
N ASP A 235 -11.42 -16.74 -12.55
CA ASP A 235 -12.48 -17.53 -11.88
C ASP A 235 -13.63 -18.00 -12.81
N LYS A 236 -13.46 -17.95 -14.15
CA LYS A 236 -14.54 -18.21 -15.12
C LYS A 236 -14.03 -18.82 -16.41
N GLU A 237 -14.80 -19.76 -16.97
CA GLU A 237 -14.64 -20.22 -18.35
C GLU A 237 -14.91 -19.09 -19.38
N LEU A 238 -13.96 -18.89 -20.29
CA LEU A 238 -14.05 -17.87 -21.32
C LEU A 238 -14.89 -18.34 -22.50
N ASN A 239 -15.73 -17.45 -23.03
CA ASN A 239 -16.36 -17.71 -24.32
C ASN A 239 -15.38 -17.50 -25.49
N ASP A 240 -15.76 -17.93 -26.69
CA ASP A 240 -14.90 -17.86 -27.88
C ASP A 240 -14.40 -16.43 -28.20
N GLU A 241 -15.24 -15.41 -27.97
CA GLU A 241 -14.85 -14.02 -28.22
C GLU A 241 -13.85 -13.50 -27.18
N GLU A 242 -14.07 -13.83 -25.90
CA GLU A 242 -13.16 -13.51 -24.80
C GLU A 242 -11.81 -14.19 -25.02
N LEU A 243 -11.80 -15.46 -25.42
CA LEU A 243 -10.58 -16.22 -25.72
C LEU A 243 -9.82 -15.60 -26.91
N LYS A 244 -10.52 -15.22 -27.99
CA LYS A 244 -9.92 -14.52 -29.14
C LYS A 244 -9.27 -13.21 -28.73
N LEU A 245 -9.93 -12.39 -27.91
CA LEU A 245 -9.36 -11.14 -27.41
C LEU A 245 -8.16 -11.37 -26.50
N LEU A 246 -8.25 -12.35 -25.60
CA LEU A 246 -7.15 -12.70 -24.71
C LEU A 246 -5.91 -13.15 -25.49
N ASN A 247 -6.09 -13.97 -26.54
CA ASN A 247 -5.01 -14.40 -27.41
C ASN A 247 -4.38 -13.22 -28.17
N ARG A 248 -5.17 -12.22 -28.58
CA ARG A 248 -4.63 -10.98 -29.17
C ARG A 248 -3.79 -10.18 -28.18
N ILE A 249 -4.21 -10.10 -26.92
CA ILE A 249 -3.43 -9.45 -25.86
C ILE A 249 -2.11 -10.20 -25.64
N LYS A 250 -2.15 -11.54 -25.53
CA LYS A 250 -0.95 -12.37 -25.41
C LYS A 250 0.01 -12.21 -26.60
N ALA A 251 -0.53 -12.11 -27.82
CA ALA A 251 0.26 -11.87 -29.04
C ALA A 251 0.99 -10.52 -29.05
N LYS A 252 0.60 -9.56 -28.20
CA LYS A 252 1.32 -8.29 -27.97
C LYS A 252 2.48 -8.44 -26.97
N GLY A 253 2.77 -9.65 -26.49
CA GLY A 253 3.83 -9.92 -25.52
C GLY A 253 3.40 -9.76 -24.05
N VAL A 254 2.10 -9.68 -23.78
CA VAL A 254 1.55 -9.54 -22.42
C VAL A 254 1.35 -10.92 -21.78
N GLU A 255 1.99 -11.13 -20.64
CA GLU A 255 1.74 -12.27 -19.76
C GLU A 255 0.43 -12.08 -19.00
N ILE A 256 -0.44 -13.08 -19.04
CA ILE A 256 -1.71 -13.09 -18.30
C ILE A 256 -1.53 -13.99 -17.07
N VAL A 257 -1.73 -13.42 -15.89
CA VAL A 257 -1.56 -14.13 -14.60
C VAL A 257 -2.82 -14.03 -13.75
N GLU A 258 -2.99 -14.98 -12.83
CA GLU A 258 -4.01 -14.89 -11.78
C GLU A 258 -3.73 -13.67 -10.89
N PHE A 259 -4.79 -13.04 -10.38
CA PHE A 259 -4.68 -11.83 -9.58
C PHE A 259 -3.68 -12.00 -8.42
N ILE A 260 -2.63 -11.19 -8.43
CA ILE A 260 -1.53 -11.33 -7.47
C ILE A 260 -1.95 -10.69 -6.15
N LYS A 261 -2.35 -11.53 -5.19
CA LYS A 261 -2.79 -11.09 -3.86
C LYS A 261 -1.65 -10.48 -3.05
N GLU A 262 -0.39 -10.80 -3.31
CA GLU A 262 0.78 -10.29 -2.55
C GLU A 262 0.92 -8.76 -2.60
N PHE A 263 0.41 -8.10 -3.65
CA PHE A 263 0.29 -6.64 -3.70
C PHE A 263 -0.70 -6.09 -2.68
N HIS A 264 -1.57 -6.94 -2.12
CA HIS A 264 -2.68 -6.58 -1.25
C HIS A 264 -2.67 -7.34 0.09
N CYS A 265 -1.93 -8.43 0.22
CA CYS A 265 -1.79 -9.22 1.43
C CYS A 265 -0.29 -9.50 1.63
N LYS A 266 0.32 -8.82 2.60
CA LYS A 266 1.37 -9.44 3.39
C LYS A 266 0.87 -9.52 4.82
N SER A 267 0.05 -10.53 5.10
CA SER A 267 0.01 -11.10 6.44
C SER A 267 1.09 -12.17 6.47
N SER A 268 1.95 -12.09 7.47
CA SER A 268 3.00 -13.02 7.84
C SER A 268 2.45 -14.39 8.27
N THR A 269 1.66 -15.05 7.41
CA THR A 269 1.11 -16.40 7.67
C THR A 269 0.82 -17.14 6.35
N ASP A 270 1.84 -17.45 5.56
CA ASP A 270 1.78 -18.52 4.55
C ASP A 270 3.10 -19.32 4.60
N ASP A 271 3.45 -19.75 5.80
CA ASP A 271 4.42 -20.84 6.04
C ASP A 271 3.82 -21.73 7.15
N LYS A 272 2.97 -22.68 6.75
CA LYS A 272 2.69 -23.94 7.46
C LYS A 272 2.41 -25.05 6.46
#